data_AF-A0A379THR3-F1
#
_entry.id   AF-A0A379THR3-F1
#
_cell.length_a   1.000
_cell.length_b   1.000
_cell.length_c   1.000
_cell.angle_alpha   90.00
_cell.angle_beta   90.00
_cell.angle_gamma   90.00
#
_symmetry.space_group_name_H-M   'P 1'
#
loop_
_entity.id
_entity.type
_entity.pdbx_description
1 polymer ?
#
loop_
_entity_poly.entity_id
_entity_poly.type
_entity_poly.pdbx_seq_one_letter_code
_entity_poly.pdbx_strand_id
1 'polypeptide(L)'
;MPTRRIAYAYYDPDWIKGEHTLLALKRNTVEPLAYSLSMKGYIFCPSCYEHITRVPADPDKGMTTNEVPAYYKHLKDDNAPFCSLRCGPIQYKKYASQEDAKKAVEDE
;
A
#
# COMPACT_ATOMS: atom_id res chain seq x y z
N MET A 1 -1.23 -12.96 -7.96
CA MET A 1 -1.15 -12.30 -6.63
C MET A 1 -0.78 -10.82 -6.79
N PRO A 2 -1.39 -9.89 -6.03
CA PRO A 2 -0.91 -8.51 -5.97
C PRO A 2 0.46 -8.46 -5.28
N THR A 3 1.50 -7.98 -5.97
CA THR A 3 2.86 -7.96 -5.42
C THR A 3 3.01 -6.82 -4.41
N ARG A 4 3.24 -7.14 -3.14
CA ARG A 4 3.48 -6.18 -2.05
C ARG A 4 4.96 -5.81 -2.07
N ARG A 5 5.28 -4.68 -2.72
CA ARG A 5 6.67 -4.27 -3.03
C ARG A 5 7.29 -3.32 -2.01
N ILE A 6 6.49 -2.77 -1.09
CA ILE A 6 6.94 -1.81 -0.09
C ILE A 6 7.23 -2.58 1.21
N ALA A 7 8.51 -2.87 1.47
CA ALA A 7 8.95 -3.57 2.68
C ALA A 7 8.94 -2.66 3.92
N TYR A 8 9.33 -1.40 3.76
CA TYR A 8 9.33 -0.37 4.80
C TYR A 8 8.92 0.99 4.20
N ALA A 9 8.68 1.97 5.07
CA ALA A 9 8.37 3.35 4.71
C ALA A 9 9.29 4.33 5.45
N TYR A 10 9.36 5.58 5.01
CA TYR A 10 9.99 6.66 5.80
C TYR A 10 8.94 7.37 6.66
N TYR A 11 9.23 7.59 7.94
CA TYR A 11 8.40 8.39 8.86
C TYR A 11 9.05 9.73 9.16
N ASP A 12 8.33 10.83 8.89
CA ASP A 12 8.73 12.15 9.35
C ASP A 12 7.51 13.07 9.55
N PRO A 13 7.16 13.46 10.79
CA PRO A 13 6.02 14.33 11.04
C PRO A 13 6.25 15.78 10.63
N ASP A 14 7.51 16.21 10.49
CA ASP A 14 7.88 17.59 10.17
C ASP A 14 8.08 17.83 8.66
N TRP A 15 8.00 16.79 7.81
CA TRP A 15 8.29 16.91 6.39
C TRP A 15 7.03 17.04 5.53
N ILE A 16 6.79 18.25 5.03
CA ILE A 16 5.70 18.53 4.09
C ILE A 16 6.21 18.49 2.65
N LYS A 17 5.73 17.52 1.86
CA LYS A 17 6.03 17.36 0.43
C LYS A 17 5.62 18.63 -0.34
N GLY A 18 6.61 19.35 -0.87
CA GLY A 18 6.42 20.55 -1.69
C GLY A 18 6.96 21.82 -1.03
N GLU A 19 6.95 21.89 0.31
CA GLU A 19 7.60 22.95 1.08
C GLU A 19 9.04 22.56 1.46
N HIS A 20 9.25 21.30 1.85
CA HIS A 20 10.55 20.79 2.27
C HIS A 20 11.25 19.97 1.18
N THR A 21 12.58 20.09 1.10
CA THR A 21 13.40 19.33 0.13
C THR A 21 13.59 17.87 0.57
N LEU A 22 13.96 17.00 -0.37
CA LEU A 22 14.30 15.58 -0.11
C LEU A 22 15.56 15.37 0.75
N LEU A 23 16.29 16.44 1.05
CA LEU A 23 17.42 16.46 1.98
C LEU A 23 16.97 16.71 3.43
N ALA A 24 15.83 17.37 3.64
CA ALA A 24 15.27 17.63 4.96
C ALA A 24 14.48 16.43 5.53
N LEU A 25 14.00 15.52 4.67
CA LEU A 25 13.25 14.33 5.06
C LEU A 25 14.09 13.40 5.94
N LYS A 26 13.67 13.19 7.19
CA LYS A 26 14.22 12.17 8.08
C LYS A 26 13.89 10.78 7.53
N ARG A 27 14.92 10.03 7.12
CA ARG A 27 14.78 8.69 6.52
C ARG A 27 14.59 7.58 7.58
N ASN A 28 13.74 7.83 8.57
CA ASN A 28 13.46 6.88 9.64
C ASN A 28 12.62 5.72 9.10
N THR A 29 13.21 4.52 9.00
CA THR A 29 12.58 3.36 8.37
C THR A 29 11.60 2.67 9.30
N VAL A 30 10.31 2.71 8.97
CA VAL A 30 9.24 2.04 9.71
C VAL A 30 8.72 0.85 8.90
N GLU A 31 8.75 -0.34 9.51
CA GLU A 31 8.14 -1.55 8.97
C GLU A 31 6.63 -1.58 9.20
N PRO A 32 5.83 -2.32 8.40
CA PRO A 32 4.39 -2.43 8.60
C PRO A 32 3.99 -2.93 10.01
N LEU A 33 4.81 -3.74 10.67
CA LEU A 33 4.55 -4.21 12.03
C LEU A 33 4.95 -3.19 13.11
N ALA A 34 5.84 -2.25 12.81
CA ALA A 34 6.31 -1.19 13.72
C ALA A 34 5.47 0.11 13.62
N TYR A 35 4.50 0.17 12.69
CA TYR A 35 3.62 1.33 12.50
C TYR A 35 2.66 1.54 13.68
N SER A 36 2.50 2.81 14.10
CA SER A 36 1.49 3.24 15.07
C SER A 36 0.49 4.24 14.46
N LEU A 37 -0.66 4.44 15.11
CA LEU A 37 -1.68 5.40 14.64
C LEU A 37 -1.14 6.83 14.53
N SER A 38 -0.18 7.23 15.37
CA SER A 38 0.46 8.55 15.34
C SER A 38 1.24 8.82 14.06
N MET A 39 1.65 7.76 13.33
CA MET A 39 2.35 7.86 12.06
C MET A 39 1.40 8.05 10.86
N LYS A 40 0.07 7.98 11.08
CA LYS A 40 -0.94 8.04 10.02
C LYS A 40 -0.92 9.41 9.32
N GLY A 41 -0.47 9.43 8.07
CA GLY A 41 -0.36 10.64 7.24
C GLY A 41 1.08 11.15 7.07
N TYR A 42 2.00 10.73 7.94
CA TYR A 42 3.40 11.16 7.97
C TYR A 42 4.37 10.07 7.45
N ILE A 43 3.87 9.22 6.56
CA ILE A 43 4.51 7.97 6.13
C ILE A 43 4.64 7.96 4.61
N PHE A 44 5.89 7.83 4.13
CA PHE A 44 6.28 8.10 2.74
C PHE A 44 6.93 6.89 2.05
N CYS A 45 6.71 6.76 0.75
CA CYS A 45 7.31 5.72 -0.08
C CYS A 45 8.84 5.91 -0.22
N PRO A 46 9.67 4.88 0.05
CA PRO A 46 11.12 5.02 -0.07
C PRO A 46 11.64 5.11 -1.52
N SER A 47 10.77 4.93 -2.53
CA SER A 47 11.12 5.02 -3.95
C SER A 47 10.66 6.31 -4.65
N CYS A 48 9.59 6.95 -4.18
CA CYS A 48 9.03 8.14 -4.84
C CYS A 48 8.58 9.24 -3.87
N TYR A 49 8.74 9.05 -2.56
CA TYR A 49 8.43 10.01 -1.51
C TYR A 49 6.95 10.46 -1.42
N GLU A 50 6.05 9.75 -2.11
CA GLU A 50 4.60 9.93 -1.97
C GLU A 50 4.08 9.43 -0.62
N HIS A 51 3.00 10.05 -0.15
CA HIS A 51 2.22 9.54 0.98
C HIS A 51 1.70 8.13 0.71
N ILE A 52 1.92 7.22 1.66
CA ILE A 52 1.42 5.85 1.62
C ILE A 52 0.67 5.51 2.91
N THR A 53 -0.13 4.45 2.88
CA THR A 53 -0.94 4.01 4.02
C THR A 53 -0.76 2.53 4.28
N ARG A 54 -0.81 2.14 5.56
CA ARG A 54 -0.81 0.73 5.99
C ARG A 54 -2.18 0.10 5.73
N VAL A 55 -2.19 -1.18 5.40
CA VAL A 55 -3.36 -2.05 5.41
C VAL A 55 -3.04 -3.26 6.29
N PRO A 56 -3.83 -3.54 7.35
CA PRO A 56 -4.92 -2.70 7.86
C PRO A 56 -4.38 -1.39 8.48
N ALA A 57 -5.21 -0.34 8.54
CA ALA A 57 -4.81 0.95 9.12
C ALA A 57 -4.72 0.95 10.66
N ASP A 58 -5.23 -0.12 11.27
CA ASP A 58 -5.37 -0.41 12.70
C ASP A 58 -4.12 -1.20 13.15
N PRO A 59 -3.25 -0.66 14.03
CA PRO A 59 -1.90 -1.19 14.23
C PRO A 59 -1.92 -2.58 14.89
N ASP A 60 -2.76 -2.76 15.91
CA ASP A 60 -2.99 -3.99 16.66
C ASP A 60 -3.31 -5.19 15.75
N LYS A 61 -3.99 -4.94 14.62
CA LYS A 61 -4.18 -5.92 13.55
C LYS A 61 -2.90 -6.03 12.73
N GLY A 62 -2.03 -6.98 13.11
CA GLY A 62 -0.86 -7.39 12.32
C GLY A 62 -1.20 -8.08 10.98
N MET A 63 -2.45 -8.46 10.76
CA MET A 63 -2.96 -9.08 9.51
C MET A 63 -4.32 -8.50 9.08
N THR A 64 -4.68 -8.68 7.81
CA THR A 64 -6.04 -8.41 7.31
C THR A 64 -6.95 -9.65 7.46
N THR A 65 -8.25 -9.49 7.20
CA THR A 65 -9.25 -10.58 7.13
C THR A 65 -8.95 -11.70 6.13
N ASN A 66 -7.96 -11.54 5.25
CA ASN A 66 -7.58 -12.55 4.26
C ASN A 66 -6.22 -13.18 4.62
N GLU A 67 -5.87 -13.23 5.90
CA GLU A 67 -4.61 -13.77 6.45
C GLU A 67 -3.34 -13.13 5.84
N VAL A 68 -3.50 -11.90 5.35
CA VAL A 68 -2.42 -11.12 4.73
C VAL A 68 -1.69 -10.34 5.82
N PRO A 69 -0.36 -10.49 5.99
CA PRO A 69 0.40 -9.66 6.91
C PRO A 69 0.31 -8.18 6.52
N ALA A 70 0.35 -7.30 7.52
CA ALA A 70 0.23 -5.86 7.33
C ALA A 70 1.23 -5.34 6.28
N TYR A 71 0.78 -4.44 5.41
CA TYR A 71 1.58 -3.96 4.28
C TYR A 71 1.27 -2.50 3.95
N TYR A 72 2.24 -1.79 3.37
CA TYR A 72 2.01 -0.46 2.84
C TYR A 72 1.49 -0.49 1.40
N LYS A 73 0.61 0.47 1.08
CA LYS A 73 0.15 0.78 -0.29
C LYS A 73 0.19 2.28 -0.54
N HIS A 74 0.45 2.67 -1.78
CA HIS A 74 0.23 4.06 -2.20
C HIS A 74 -1.24 4.44 -2.08
N LEU A 75 -1.51 5.71 -1.83
CA LEU A 75 -2.85 6.27 -2.00
C LEU A 75 -3.25 6.24 -3.49
N LYS A 76 -4.56 6.22 -3.75
CA LYS A 76 -5.11 6.47 -5.08
C LYS A 76 -5.04 7.98 -5.33
N ASP A 77 -4.14 8.38 -6.20
CA ASP A 77 -3.98 9.74 -6.70
C ASP A 77 -3.58 9.62 -8.18
N ASP A 78 -4.15 10.47 -9.02
CA ASP A 78 -4.04 10.43 -10.49
C ASP A 78 -2.83 11.21 -11.01
N ASN A 79 -2.36 12.20 -10.25
CA ASN A 79 -1.21 13.06 -10.56
C ASN A 79 0.11 12.50 -9.99
N ALA A 80 0.02 11.52 -9.09
CA ALA A 80 1.17 11.03 -8.34
C ALA A 80 2.20 10.31 -9.24
N PRO A 81 3.51 10.54 -9.01
CA PRO A 81 4.58 10.05 -9.85
C PRO A 81 4.61 8.53 -10.00
N PHE A 82 5.21 8.10 -11.12
CA PHE A 82 5.55 6.71 -11.37
C PHE A 82 6.44 6.16 -10.25
N CYS A 83 6.11 4.96 -9.78
CA CYS A 83 6.89 4.27 -8.75
C CYS A 83 6.87 2.77 -9.02
N SER A 84 8.05 2.15 -9.06
CA SER A 84 8.21 0.69 -9.22
C SER A 84 7.58 -0.11 -8.08
N LEU A 85 7.44 0.49 -6.90
CA LEU A 85 6.81 -0.11 -5.72
C LEU A 85 5.30 0.13 -5.64
N ARG A 86 4.72 0.94 -6.54
CA ARG A 86 3.26 1.06 -6.65
C ARG A 86 2.71 -0.29 -7.12
N CYS A 87 1.77 -0.86 -6.37
CA CYS A 87 0.99 -1.98 -6.89
C CYS A 87 0.21 -1.45 -8.08
N GLY A 88 0.64 -1.80 -9.29
CA GLY A 88 -0.01 -1.37 -10.52
C GLY A 88 -1.48 -1.81 -10.57
N PRO A 89 -2.28 -1.20 -11.47
CA PRO A 89 -3.61 -1.72 -11.74
C PRO A 89 -3.48 -3.20 -12.09
N ILE A 90 -4.30 -4.04 -11.44
CA ILE A 90 -4.40 -5.44 -11.84
C ILE A 90 -4.86 -5.41 -13.30
N GLN A 91 -4.04 -5.94 -14.21
CA GLN A 91 -4.49 -6.27 -15.55
C GLN A 91 -5.51 -7.39 -15.43
N TYR A 92 -6.75 -7.01 -15.16
CA TYR A 92 -7.89 -7.88 -15.35
C TYR A 92 -7.92 -8.21 -16.83
N LYS A 93 -7.53 -9.44 -17.18
CA LYS A 93 -7.93 -10.03 -18.46
C LYS A 93 -9.44 -9.88 -18.50
N LYS A 94 -9.95 -9.01 -19.37
CA LYS A 94 -11.38 -8.87 -19.61
C LYS A 94 -11.88 -10.20 -20.16
N TYR A 95 -12.40 -11.05 -19.30
CA TYR A 95 -13.26 -12.15 -19.70
C TYR A 95 -14.51 -11.50 -20.27
N ALA A 96 -14.53 -11.33 -21.60
CA ALA A 96 -15.53 -10.57 -22.33
C ALA A 96 -16.76 -11.42 -22.71
N SER A 97 -16.95 -12.56 -22.03
CA SER A 97 -17.98 -13.56 -22.28
C SER A 97 -18.72 -13.87 -20.98
N GLN A 98 -20.04 -13.99 -21.07
CA GLN A 98 -20.97 -14.12 -19.94
C GLN A 98 -21.15 -15.59 -19.49
N GLU A 99 -20.13 -16.42 -19.71
CA GLU A 99 -20.26 -17.88 -19.81
C GLU A 99 -19.16 -18.60 -19.02
N ASP A 100 -19.31 -18.61 -17.69
CA ASP A 100 -19.43 -19.87 -16.93
C ASP A 100 -19.99 -19.55 -15.53
N ALA A 101 -21.31 -19.58 -15.41
CA ALA A 101 -22.04 -19.19 -14.20
C ALA A 101 -22.64 -20.39 -13.44
N LYS A 102 -22.23 -21.63 -13.77
CA LYS A 102 -22.82 -22.85 -13.19
C LYS A 102 -21.85 -24.03 -13.12
N LYS A 103 -21.17 -24.16 -11.97
CA LYS A 103 -20.93 -25.46 -11.30
C LYS A 103 -20.51 -25.26 -9.84
N ALA A 104 -21.46 -25.46 -8.93
CA ALA A 104 -21.30 -25.44 -7.48
C ALA A 104 -22.41 -26.27 -6.76
N VAL A 105 -23.03 -27.16 -7.54
CA VAL A 105 -24.18 -28.08 -7.33
C VAL A 105 -24.23 -28.91 -8.64
N GLU A 106 -24.44 -30.23 -8.72
CA GLU A 106 -24.23 -31.34 -7.76
C GLU A 106 -22.93 -32.13 -8.09
N ASP A 107 -22.21 -32.89 -7.25
CA ASP A 107 -22.20 -33.18 -5.78
C ASP A 107 -22.75 -34.53 -5.22
N GLU A 108 -22.94 -35.57 -6.06
CA GLU A 108 -22.89 -37.04 -5.73
C GLU A 108 -22.34 -37.83 -6.93
#